data_AF-A0A5D4S1H3-F1
#
_entry.id   AF-A0A5D4S1H3-F1
#
_cell.length_a   1.000
_cell.length_b   1.000
_cell.length_c   1.000
_cell.angle_alpha   90.00
_cell.angle_beta   90.00
_cell.angle_gamma   90.00
#
_symmetry.space_group_name_H-M   'P 1'
#
loop_
_entity.id
_entity.type
_entity.pdbx_description
1 polymer ?
#
loop_
_entity_poly.entity_id
_entity_poly.type
_entity_poly.pdbx_seq_one_letter_code
_entity_poly.pdbx_strand_id
1 'polypeptide(L)'
;MSLNEAVLLFDKEKISDTQIKSHVKHYVELANKGMNYFHENKKIEAMECLKEIRVTLKEEYKYYTKSKIESIMWKDNKYNKYLGFIRDALAKQNSPTSYKWLYSNLYDVADYGMIHCSEFLN
;
A
#
# COMPACT_ATOMS: atom_id res chain seq x y z
N MET A 1 11.88 -2.77 6.31
CA MET A 1 11.63 -4.12 6.87
C MET A 1 10.77 -4.89 5.89
N SER A 2 11.00 -6.20 5.71
CA SER A 2 10.09 -7.06 4.94
C SER A 2 8.82 -7.30 5.76
N LEU A 3 7.67 -7.40 5.09
CA LEU A 3 6.43 -7.79 5.77
C LEU A 3 6.55 -9.23 6.29
N ASN A 4 6.06 -9.46 7.51
CA ASN A 4 5.96 -10.82 8.05
C ASN A 4 4.92 -11.66 7.28
N GLU A 5 3.87 -11.00 6.75
CA GLU A 5 2.84 -11.60 5.90
C GLU A 5 2.54 -10.66 4.73
N ALA A 6 2.45 -11.20 3.51
CA ALA A 6 2.16 -10.36 2.33
C ALA A 6 0.70 -9.84 2.32
N VAL A 7 -0.22 -10.55 2.98
CA VAL A 7 -1.66 -10.24 2.98
C VAL A 7 -2.25 -10.50 4.37
N LEU A 8 -3.03 -9.54 4.90
CA LEU A 8 -3.72 -9.68 6.18
C LEU A 8 -5.03 -10.47 6.00
N LEU A 9 -5.11 -11.68 6.55
CA LEU A 9 -6.24 -12.58 6.32
C LEU A 9 -7.42 -12.29 7.27
N PHE A 10 -8.20 -11.24 6.99
CA PHE A 10 -9.32 -10.75 7.81
C PHE A 10 -10.45 -11.77 8.13
N ASP A 11 -10.50 -12.93 7.48
CA ASP A 11 -11.47 -14.00 7.78
C ASP A 11 -10.88 -15.18 8.56
N LYS A 12 -9.58 -15.15 8.88
CA LYS A 12 -8.86 -16.19 9.61
C LYS A 12 -8.59 -15.80 11.04
N GLU A 13 -8.20 -14.56 11.27
CA GLU A 13 -7.85 -14.04 12.57
C GLU A 13 -8.27 -12.59 12.75
N LYS A 14 -8.28 -12.14 14.01
CA LYS A 14 -8.53 -10.74 14.35
C LYS A 14 -7.25 -9.93 14.10
N ILE A 15 -7.27 -9.11 13.07
CA ILE A 15 -6.15 -8.25 12.69
C ILE A 15 -5.99 -7.07 13.66
N SER A 16 -4.81 -6.95 14.25
CA SER A 16 -4.46 -5.88 15.17
C SER A 16 -4.13 -4.56 14.45
N ASP A 17 -4.19 -3.46 15.18
CA ASP A 17 -3.80 -2.13 14.66
C ASP A 17 -2.31 -2.10 14.32
N THR A 18 -1.48 -2.83 15.10
CA THR A 18 -0.05 -2.96 14.85
C THR A 18 0.25 -3.67 13.53
N GLN A 19 -0.53 -4.71 13.16
CA GLN A 19 -0.39 -5.37 11.86
C GLN A 19 -0.71 -4.41 10.71
N ILE A 20 -1.83 -3.67 10.80
CA ILE A 20 -2.20 -2.66 9.79
C ILE A 20 -1.14 -1.56 9.70
N LYS A 21 -0.70 -1.03 10.85
CA LYS A 21 0.39 -0.03 10.93
C LYS A 21 1.64 -0.54 10.24
N SER A 22 2.04 -1.79 10.48
CA SER A 22 3.23 -2.39 9.86
C SER A 22 3.10 -2.46 8.33
N HIS A 23 1.92 -2.80 7.81
CA HIS A 23 1.68 -2.84 6.37
C HIS A 23 1.74 -1.44 5.75
N VAL A 24 0.97 -0.49 6.28
CA VAL A 24 0.95 0.89 5.78
C VAL A 24 2.35 1.50 5.83
N LYS A 25 3.07 1.30 6.95
CA LYS A 25 4.44 1.79 7.11
C LYS A 25 5.39 1.19 6.07
N HIS A 26 5.30 -0.11 5.78
CA HIS A 26 6.11 -0.74 4.75
C HIS A 26 5.91 -0.07 3.38
N TYR A 27 4.66 0.16 2.96
CA TYR A 27 4.37 0.85 1.70
C TYR A 27 4.90 2.28 1.66
N VAL A 28 4.66 3.06 2.71
CA VAL A 28 5.10 4.46 2.81
C VAL A 28 6.62 4.55 2.82
N GLU A 29 7.31 3.70 3.57
CA GLU A 29 8.78 3.65 3.61
C GLU A 29 9.38 3.28 2.26
N LEU A 30 8.80 2.29 1.58
CA LEU A 30 9.28 1.85 0.27
C LEU A 30 9.02 2.91 -0.81
N ALA A 31 7.89 3.63 -0.72
CA ALA A 31 7.58 4.77 -1.57
C ALA A 31 8.59 5.91 -1.37
N ASN A 32 8.83 6.29 -0.11
CA ASN A 32 9.83 7.31 0.25
C ASN A 32 11.24 6.93 -0.21
N LYS A 33 11.62 5.65 -0.04
CA LYS A 33 12.90 5.13 -0.55
C LYS A 33 12.99 5.26 -2.07
N GLY A 34 11.93 4.91 -2.79
CA GLY A 34 11.85 5.08 -4.23
C GLY A 34 11.96 6.54 -4.67
N MET A 35 11.32 7.47 -3.95
CA MET A 35 11.42 8.91 -4.21
C MET A 35 12.85 9.42 -4.00
N ASN A 36 13.54 8.97 -2.95
CA ASN A 36 14.95 9.31 -2.71
C ASN A 36 15.84 8.80 -3.85
N TYR A 37 15.66 7.55 -4.30
CA TYR A 37 16.38 7.03 -5.47
C TYR A 37 16.10 7.84 -6.72
N PHE A 38 14.85 8.27 -6.94
CA PHE A 38 14.52 9.12 -8.07
C PHE A 38 15.29 10.45 -8.04
N HIS A 39 15.40 11.09 -6.87
CA HIS A 39 16.16 12.32 -6.68
C HIS A 39 17.68 12.13 -6.85
N GLU A 40 18.20 10.96 -6.46
CA GLU A 40 19.58 10.54 -6.72
C GLU A 40 19.84 10.12 -8.18
N ASN A 41 18.86 10.30 -9.08
CA ASN A 41 18.89 9.87 -10.48
C ASN A 41 19.05 8.34 -10.67
N LYS A 42 18.76 7.55 -9.63
CA LYS A 42 18.73 6.08 -9.59
C LYS A 42 17.34 5.56 -9.98
N LYS A 43 16.96 5.83 -11.23
CA LYS A 43 15.58 5.58 -11.71
C LYS A 43 15.21 4.10 -11.71
N ILE A 44 16.16 3.20 -11.96
CA ILE A 44 15.92 1.75 -12.00
C ILE A 44 15.53 1.27 -10.60
N GLU A 45 16.29 1.66 -9.58
CA GLU A 45 16.07 1.32 -8.17
C GLU A 45 14.75 1.92 -7.67
N ALA A 46 14.44 3.16 -8.07
CA ALA A 46 13.14 3.76 -7.80
C ALA A 46 11.97 2.96 -8.41
N MET A 47 12.14 2.46 -9.64
CA MET A 47 11.15 1.62 -10.33
C MET A 47 11.00 0.25 -9.66
N GLU A 48 12.08 -0.32 -9.12
CA GLU A 48 12.01 -1.56 -8.33
C GLU A 48 11.16 -1.39 -7.08
N CYS A 49 11.32 -0.27 -6.35
CA CYS A 49 10.43 0.05 -5.22
C CYS A 49 8.96 0.10 -5.64
N LEU A 50 8.64 0.79 -6.74
CA LEU A 50 7.25 0.85 -7.22
C LEU A 50 6.72 -0.52 -7.66
N LYS A 51 7.56 -1.36 -8.28
CA LYS A 51 7.17 -2.72 -8.67
C LYS A 51 6.84 -3.59 -7.46
N GLU A 52 7.66 -3.56 -6.42
CA GLU A 52 7.45 -4.30 -5.18
C GLU A 52 6.14 -3.85 -4.49
N ILE A 53 5.94 -2.54 -4.32
CA ILE A 53 4.68 -1.97 -3.83
C ILE A 53 3.48 -2.51 -4.60
N ARG A 54 3.56 -2.48 -5.94
CA ARG A 54 2.44 -2.91 -6.81
C ARG A 54 2.16 -4.39 -6.73
N VAL A 55 3.17 -5.23 -6.52
CA VAL A 55 2.97 -6.68 -6.38
C VAL A 55 2.14 -6.94 -5.11
N THR A 56 2.57 -6.40 -3.98
CA THR A 56 1.89 -6.59 -2.70
C THR A 56 0.48 -5.98 -2.70
N LEU A 57 0.32 -4.75 -3.22
CA LEU A 57 -1.00 -4.10 -3.33
C LEU A 57 -1.98 -4.93 -4.17
N LYS A 58 -1.51 -5.56 -5.26
CA LYS A 58 -2.37 -6.40 -6.10
C LYS A 58 -2.80 -7.68 -5.40
N GLU A 59 -1.91 -8.31 -4.65
CA GLU A 59 -2.23 -9.51 -3.90
C GLU A 59 -3.27 -9.23 -2.81
N GLU A 60 -3.05 -8.16 -2.06
CA GLU A 60 -3.98 -7.66 -1.05
C GLU A 60 -5.33 -7.27 -1.67
N TYR A 61 -5.33 -6.45 -2.71
CA TYR A 61 -6.55 -6.04 -3.40
C TYR A 61 -7.36 -7.24 -3.94
N LYS A 62 -6.69 -8.21 -4.56
CA LYS A 62 -7.34 -9.44 -5.07
C LYS A 62 -8.00 -10.24 -3.94
N TYR A 63 -7.39 -10.26 -2.77
CA TYR A 63 -7.97 -10.95 -1.62
C TYR A 63 -9.13 -10.16 -1.01
N TYR A 64 -8.96 -8.86 -0.81
CA TYR A 64 -9.95 -7.98 -0.15
C TYR A 64 -11.19 -7.69 -1.01
N THR A 65 -11.11 -7.85 -2.33
CA THR A 65 -12.26 -7.71 -3.25
C THR A 65 -13.13 -8.96 -3.36
N LYS A 66 -12.78 -10.05 -2.67
CA LYS A 66 -13.69 -11.18 -2.53
C LYS A 66 -14.89 -10.75 -1.68
N SER A 67 -16.11 -10.94 -2.18
CA SER A 67 -17.35 -10.46 -1.54
C SER A 67 -17.45 -10.77 -0.04
N LYS A 68 -17.07 -11.98 0.39
CA LYS A 68 -17.04 -12.35 1.83
C LYS A 68 -16.09 -11.45 2.63
N ILE A 69 -14.89 -11.21 2.12
CA ILE A 69 -13.84 -10.45 2.80
C ILE A 69 -14.19 -8.97 2.79
N GLU A 70 -14.63 -8.46 1.65
CA GLU A 70 -15.09 -7.07 1.51
C GLU A 70 -16.22 -6.77 2.51
N SER A 71 -17.18 -7.68 2.67
CA SER A 71 -18.27 -7.52 3.66
C SER A 71 -17.76 -7.48 5.11
N ILE A 72 -16.71 -8.23 5.44
CA ILE A 72 -16.07 -8.16 6.77
C ILE A 72 -15.42 -6.79 6.95
N MET A 73 -14.63 -6.34 5.97
CA MET A 73 -13.90 -5.08 6.05
C MET A 73 -14.83 -3.87 6.09
N TRP A 74 -15.94 -3.88 5.35
CA TRP A 74 -16.92 -2.77 5.37
C TRP A 74 -17.62 -2.57 6.71
N LYS A 75 -17.82 -3.64 7.49
CA LYS A 75 -18.50 -3.58 8.78
C LYS A 75 -17.60 -3.06 9.91
N ASP A 76 -16.28 -3.08 9.71
CA ASP A 76 -15.31 -2.58 10.66
C ASP A 76 -14.64 -1.31 10.10
N ASN A 77 -14.86 -0.17 10.76
CA ASN A 77 -14.36 1.12 10.28
C ASN A 77 -12.84 1.12 10.04
N LYS A 78 -12.08 0.41 10.89
CA LYS A 78 -10.62 0.32 10.78
C LYS A 78 -10.23 -0.44 9.52
N TYR A 79 -10.84 -1.60 9.30
CA TYR A 79 -10.55 -2.42 8.13
C TYR A 79 -11.02 -1.74 6.84
N ASN A 80 -12.13 -1.00 6.90
CA ASN A 80 -12.62 -0.22 5.77
C ASN A 80 -11.65 0.89 5.37
N LYS A 81 -11.06 1.60 6.32
CA LYS A 81 -10.00 2.59 6.04
C LYS A 81 -8.79 1.94 5.37
N TYR A 82 -8.34 0.79 5.89
CA TYR A 82 -7.25 0.04 5.27
C TYR A 82 -7.60 -0.43 3.85
N LEU A 83 -8.83 -0.89 3.62
CA LEU A 83 -9.33 -1.22 2.28
C LEU A 83 -9.29 0.00 1.35
N GLY A 84 -9.70 1.17 1.83
CA GLY A 84 -9.65 2.43 1.09
C GLY A 84 -8.24 2.77 0.63
N PHE A 85 -7.26 2.68 1.53
CA PHE A 85 -5.85 2.86 1.20
C PHE A 85 -5.40 1.92 0.07
N ILE A 86 -5.62 0.60 0.21
CA ILE A 86 -5.17 -0.40 -0.79
C ILE A 86 -5.81 -0.14 -2.16
N ARG A 87 -7.09 0.25 -2.19
CA ARG A 87 -7.82 0.56 -3.43
C ARG A 87 -7.24 1.78 -4.12
N ASP A 88 -7.12 2.89 -3.41
CA ASP A 88 -6.72 4.16 -4.00
C ASP A 88 -5.24 4.14 -4.39
N ALA A 89 -4.36 3.61 -3.53
CA ALA A 89 -2.94 3.49 -3.79
C ALA A 89 -2.63 2.62 -5.02
N LEU A 90 -3.49 1.64 -5.35
CA LEU A 90 -3.36 0.82 -6.56
C LEU A 90 -4.00 1.47 -7.79
N ALA A 91 -5.22 1.99 -7.66
CA ALA A 91 -6.04 2.48 -8.76
C ALA A 91 -5.55 3.82 -9.33
N LYS A 92 -4.88 4.65 -8.53
CA LYS A 92 -4.48 6.01 -8.91
C LYS A 92 -3.12 6.08 -9.59
N GLN A 93 -2.41 4.95 -9.70
CA GLN A 93 -1.12 4.91 -10.37
C GLN A 93 -1.27 5.10 -11.89
N ASN A 94 -0.65 6.15 -12.42
CA ASN A 94 -0.66 6.49 -13.83
C ASN A 94 0.51 5.83 -14.55
N SER A 95 0.25 5.04 -15.61
CA SER A 95 1.28 4.40 -16.44
C SER A 95 2.45 3.83 -15.62
N PRO A 96 2.20 2.82 -14.76
CA PRO A 96 3.09 2.42 -13.66
C PRO A 96 4.44 1.82 -14.08
N THR A 97 4.65 1.58 -15.38
CA THR A 97 5.93 1.16 -15.97
C THR A 97 6.74 2.32 -16.54
N SER A 98 6.19 3.54 -16.52
CA SER A 98 6.80 4.72 -17.09
C SER A 98 7.63 5.48 -16.06
N TYR A 99 8.88 5.78 -16.40
CA TYR A 99 9.74 6.67 -15.59
C TYR A 99 9.20 8.10 -15.48
N LYS A 100 8.37 8.54 -16.44
CA LYS A 100 7.76 9.89 -16.42
C LYS A 100 6.84 10.08 -15.22
N TRP A 101 6.10 9.03 -14.86
CA TRP A 101 5.10 9.04 -13.78
C TRP A 101 5.59 8.35 -12.51
N LEU A 102 6.87 7.93 -12.49
CA LEU A 102 7.43 7.16 -11.39
C LEU A 102 7.35 7.93 -10.06
N TYR A 103 7.82 9.18 -10.04
CA TYR A 103 7.79 9.99 -8.82
C TYR A 103 6.35 10.23 -8.34
N SER A 104 5.43 10.61 -9.24
CA SER A 104 4.04 10.84 -8.85
C SER A 104 3.37 9.57 -8.33
N ASN A 105 3.62 8.41 -8.94
CA ASN A 105 3.05 7.15 -8.46
C ASN A 105 3.59 6.75 -7.08
N LEU A 106 4.88 7.00 -6.81
CA LEU A 106 5.46 6.77 -5.49
C LEU A 106 4.88 7.75 -4.46
N TYR A 107 4.74 9.02 -4.84
CA TYR A 107 4.13 10.05 -4.01
C TYR A 107 2.68 9.70 -3.65
N ASP A 108 1.86 9.32 -4.62
CA ASP A 108 0.46 8.94 -4.41
C ASP A 108 0.34 7.79 -3.40
N VAL A 109 1.22 6.79 -3.46
CA VAL A 109 1.22 5.69 -2.48
C VAL A 109 1.47 6.21 -1.06
N ALA A 110 2.47 7.08 -0.89
CA ALA A 110 2.77 7.67 0.41
C ALA A 110 1.62 8.55 0.92
N ASP A 111 1.05 9.38 0.04
CA ASP A 111 -0.03 10.31 0.35
C ASP A 111 -1.32 9.57 0.74
N TYR A 112 -1.72 8.54 0.00
CA TYR A 112 -2.88 7.72 0.37
C TYR A 112 -2.67 6.96 1.69
N GLY A 113 -1.43 6.57 2.00
CA GLY A 113 -1.08 6.02 3.32
C GLY A 113 -1.36 7.01 4.45
N MET A 114 -1.05 8.29 4.24
CA MET A 114 -1.35 9.35 5.21
C MET A 114 -2.85 9.68 5.27
N ILE A 115 -3.51 9.82 4.13
CA ILE A 115 -4.93 10.18 4.04
C ILE A 115 -5.81 9.16 4.76
N HIS A 116 -5.63 7.87 4.45
CA HIS A 116 -6.52 6.81 4.95
C HIS A 116 -6.08 6.26 6.30
N CYS A 117 -4.78 6.33 6.61
CA CYS A 117 -4.17 5.57 7.70
C CYS A 117 -3.29 6.41 8.64
N SER A 118 -3.42 7.74 8.64
CA SER A 118 -2.71 8.64 9.57
C SER A 118 -2.84 8.23 11.03
N GLU A 119 -4.02 7.76 11.45
CA GLU A 119 -4.29 7.26 12.81
C GLU A 119 -3.40 6.07 13.20
N PHE A 120 -2.94 5.28 12.23
CA PHE A 120 -2.00 4.17 12.48
C PHE A 120 -0.55 4.64 12.45
N LEU A 121 -0.22 5.77 11.81
CA LEU A 121 1.17 6.19 11.61
C LEU A 121 1.74 7.01 12.78
N ASN A 122 0.87 7.58 13.64
CA ASN A 122 1.25 8.30 14.85
C ASN A 122 1.78 7.40 15.98
#